data_AF-A0A1M3M811-F1
#
_entry.id   AF-A0A1M3M811-F1
#
_cell.length_a   1.000
_cell.length_b   1.000
_cell.length_c   1.000
_cell.angle_alpha   90.00
_cell.angle_beta   90.00
_cell.angle_gamma   90.00
#
_symmetry.space_group_name_H-M   'P 1'
#
loop_
_entity.id
_entity.type
_entity.pdbx_description
1 polymer ?
#
loop_
_entity_poly.entity_id
_entity_poly.type
_entity_poly.pdbx_seq_one_letter_code
_entity_poly.pdbx_strand_id
1 'polypeptide(L)'
;MKHVFYLLIAVLMVSCGSNSSKSNYEKTITDNLLKGSDTKENLNFKIIELNETGNITVADSIAYLTDEFKKDKQLIINRVELAKKMSEDLQAKTKKKSEFDKYGDDIAVMNTRIDSLKNLTPDNLNGYDSKNPNDVLAMIVRCKYSIAPGGTSVEETFDFYLSPDGSKCYGKTRAK
;
A
#
# COMPACT_ATOMS: atom_id res chain seq x y z
N MET A 1 47.87 5.60 42.09
CA MET A 1 48.01 4.33 41.35
C MET A 1 46.65 4.06 40.72
N LYS A 2 46.45 4.52 39.48
CA LYS A 2 46.53 3.75 38.24
C LYS A 2 45.40 2.71 38.11
N HIS A 3 44.40 3.09 37.30
CA HIS A 3 43.57 2.26 36.44
C HIS A 3 43.08 0.91 37.00
N VAL A 4 41.84 0.90 37.51
CA VAL A 4 40.94 -0.25 37.29
C VAL A 4 39.70 0.30 36.60
N PHE A 5 39.92 0.63 35.33
CA PHE A 5 38.90 0.88 34.34
C PHE A 5 38.11 -0.43 34.12
N TYR A 6 36.79 -0.29 34.03
CA TYR A 6 35.95 -1.03 33.08
C TYR A 6 35.90 -2.56 33.25
N LEU A 7 35.07 -3.03 34.17
CA LEU A 7 34.49 -4.37 34.04
C LEU A 7 33.12 -4.49 34.74
N LEU A 8 32.24 -3.51 34.49
CA LEU A 8 30.83 -3.61 34.87
C LEU A 8 29.87 -3.11 33.77
N ILE A 9 30.37 -2.99 32.54
CA ILE A 9 29.61 -2.73 31.32
C ILE A 9 29.91 -3.87 30.34
N ALA A 10 29.57 -5.10 30.71
CA ALA A 10 29.73 -6.27 29.82
C ALA A 10 28.84 -7.47 30.17
N VAL A 11 27.74 -7.28 30.94
CA VAL A 11 26.83 -8.40 31.28
C VAL A 11 25.34 -8.05 31.10
N LEU A 12 25.01 -6.94 30.41
CA LEU A 12 23.63 -6.61 30.04
C LEU A 12 23.38 -6.49 28.53
N MET A 13 24.29 -7.04 27.70
CA MET A 13 24.12 -7.07 26.23
C MET A 13 24.11 -8.48 25.63
N VAL A 14 23.59 -9.46 26.38
CA VAL A 14 23.13 -10.73 25.80
C VAL A 14 21.81 -11.15 26.47
N SER A 15 20.76 -10.35 26.27
CA SER A 15 19.44 -10.95 26.11
C SER A 15 19.25 -11.17 24.62
N CYS A 16 19.29 -12.44 24.21
CA CYS A 16 18.93 -12.89 22.87
C CYS A 16 17.54 -12.37 22.48
N GLY A 17 17.48 -11.26 21.74
CA GLY A 17 16.24 -10.64 21.24
C GLY A 17 15.88 -11.03 19.81
N SER A 18 16.39 -12.14 19.26
CA SER A 18 16.29 -12.45 17.83
C SER A 18 15.28 -13.54 17.44
N ASN A 19 14.44 -14.05 18.36
CA ASN A 19 13.48 -15.13 18.04
C ASN A 19 11.99 -14.79 18.21
N SER A 20 11.60 -13.65 18.78
CA SER A 20 10.18 -13.34 19.02
C SER A 20 9.44 -12.93 17.74
N SER A 21 10.05 -12.12 16.87
CA SER A 21 9.37 -11.59 15.68
C SER A 21 9.20 -12.65 14.58
N LYS A 22 10.24 -13.46 14.32
CA LYS A 22 10.16 -14.56 13.33
C LYS A 22 9.15 -15.63 13.75
N SER A 23 9.12 -16.02 15.02
CA SER A 23 8.13 -16.98 15.52
C SER A 23 6.70 -16.43 15.46
N ASN A 24 6.52 -15.12 15.74
CA ASN A 24 5.23 -14.46 15.55
C ASN A 24 4.80 -14.43 14.08
N TYR A 25 5.70 -14.12 13.15
CA TYR A 25 5.39 -14.10 11.73
C TYR A 25 5.04 -15.48 11.19
N GLU A 26 5.84 -16.49 11.52
CA GLU A 26 5.56 -17.88 11.16
C GLU A 26 4.16 -18.30 11.63
N LYS A 27 3.84 -18.02 12.89
CA LYS A 27 2.51 -18.29 13.44
C LYS A 27 1.42 -17.54 12.69
N THR A 28 1.57 -16.22 12.51
CA THR A 28 0.55 -15.37 11.86
C THR A 28 0.33 -15.77 10.39
N ILE A 29 1.40 -16.09 9.66
CA ILE A 29 1.32 -16.56 8.27
C ILE A 29 0.63 -17.92 8.21
N THR A 30 1.03 -18.86 9.06
CA THR A 30 0.44 -20.20 9.12
C THR A 30 -1.04 -20.13 9.48
N ASP A 31 -1.39 -19.34 10.50
CA ASP A 31 -2.78 -19.16 10.93
C ASP A 31 -3.61 -18.45 9.85
N ASN A 32 -3.03 -17.52 9.08
CA ASN A 32 -3.70 -16.84 7.97
C ASN A 32 -3.96 -17.79 6.79
N LEU A 33 -2.96 -18.59 6.40
CA LEU A 33 -3.06 -19.54 5.29
C LEU A 33 -4.00 -20.71 5.58
N LEU A 34 -4.05 -21.15 6.83
CA LEU A 34 -4.87 -22.30 7.26
C LEU A 34 -6.19 -21.87 7.92
N LYS A 35 -6.56 -20.58 7.85
CA LYS A 35 -7.78 -20.06 8.47
C LYS A 35 -9.01 -20.72 7.87
N GLY A 36 -9.81 -21.37 8.71
CA GLY A 36 -11.07 -22.01 8.29
C GLY A 36 -10.88 -23.33 7.54
N SER A 37 -9.70 -23.94 7.60
CA SER A 37 -9.45 -25.23 6.97
C SER A 37 -9.60 -26.38 7.97
N ASP A 38 -10.32 -27.43 7.57
CA ASP A 38 -10.31 -28.75 8.24
C ASP A 38 -8.95 -29.48 8.06
N THR A 39 -7.92 -28.78 7.57
CA THR A 39 -6.78 -29.35 6.86
C THR A 39 -5.42 -29.00 7.46
N LYS A 40 -5.36 -28.44 8.68
CA LYS A 40 -4.08 -28.21 9.40
C LYS A 40 -3.20 -29.48 9.42
N GLU A 41 -3.81 -30.66 9.44
CA GLU A 41 -3.12 -31.96 9.41
C GLU A 41 -2.99 -32.57 7.99
N ASN A 42 -3.84 -32.20 7.03
CA ASN A 42 -3.92 -32.86 5.72
C ASN A 42 -2.99 -32.30 4.63
N LEU A 43 -2.42 -31.10 4.83
CA LEU A 43 -1.63 -30.40 3.81
C LEU A 43 -0.12 -30.48 4.02
N ASN A 44 0.36 -31.15 5.08
CA ASN A 44 1.80 -31.21 5.45
C ASN A 44 2.52 -29.86 5.24
N PHE A 45 1.90 -28.79 5.76
CA PHE A 45 2.37 -27.42 5.55
C PHE A 45 3.72 -27.23 6.25
N LYS A 46 4.68 -26.62 5.54
CA LYS A 46 6.00 -26.32 6.09
C LYS A 46 6.51 -25.00 5.55
N ILE A 47 6.95 -24.12 6.45
CA ILE A 47 7.75 -22.95 6.05
C ILE A 47 9.16 -23.41 5.72
N ILE A 48 9.66 -23.00 4.56
CA ILE A 48 10.99 -23.31 4.05
C ILE A 48 11.93 -22.14 4.30
N GLU A 49 11.49 -20.92 3.96
CA GLU A 49 12.26 -19.70 4.17
C GLU A 49 11.35 -18.57 4.63
N LEU A 50 11.87 -17.72 5.52
CA LEU A 50 11.15 -16.57 6.05
C LEU A 50 12.11 -15.40 6.26
N ASN A 51 11.93 -14.34 5.48
CA ASN A 51 12.81 -13.18 5.44
C ASN A 51 12.01 -11.88 5.46
N GLU A 52 12.41 -10.94 6.31
CA GLU A 52 11.95 -9.56 6.21
C GLU A 52 12.61 -8.92 4.98
N THR A 53 11.81 -8.38 4.07
CA THR A 53 12.28 -7.78 2.81
C THR A 53 12.04 -6.28 2.72
N GLY A 54 11.26 -5.72 3.64
CA GLY A 54 11.03 -4.28 3.73
C GLY A 54 9.92 -3.93 4.71
N ASN A 55 9.53 -2.67 4.70
CA ASN A 55 8.39 -2.15 5.45
C ASN A 55 7.64 -1.12 4.61
N ILE A 56 6.42 -0.83 5.05
CA ILE A 56 5.59 0.26 4.53
C ILE A 56 5.44 1.25 5.66
N THR A 57 5.84 2.50 5.41
CA THR A 57 5.73 3.59 6.36
C THR A 57 4.49 4.44 6.11
N VAL A 58 4.18 5.33 7.06
CA VAL A 58 3.20 6.40 6.86
C VAL A 58 3.56 7.25 5.64
N ALA A 59 4.83 7.61 5.47
CA ALA A 59 5.28 8.38 4.32
C ALA A 59 4.99 7.68 2.98
N ASP A 60 5.23 6.36 2.91
CA ASP A 60 4.95 5.57 1.71
C ASP A 60 3.45 5.56 1.37
N SER A 61 2.60 5.40 2.40
CA SER A 61 1.15 5.42 2.20
C SER A 61 0.65 6.79 1.74
N ILE A 62 1.13 7.88 2.35
CA ILE A 62 0.80 9.24 1.93
C ILE A 62 1.25 9.48 0.48
N ALA A 63 2.46 9.05 0.13
CA ALA A 63 3.00 9.19 -1.22
C ALA A 63 2.13 8.45 -2.25
N TYR A 64 1.76 7.19 -1.96
CA TYR A 64 0.89 6.39 -2.82
C TYR A 64 -0.50 7.05 -2.99
N LEU A 65 -1.16 7.42 -1.90
CA LEU A 65 -2.49 8.03 -1.93
C LEU A 65 -2.49 9.38 -2.67
N THR A 66 -1.40 10.15 -2.52
CA THR A 66 -1.21 11.42 -3.23
C THR A 66 -1.00 11.20 -4.72
N ASP A 67 -0.24 10.17 -5.11
CA ASP A 67 0.02 9.84 -6.51
C ASP A 67 -1.25 9.35 -7.22
N GLU A 68 -2.02 8.45 -6.58
CA GLU A 68 -3.31 7.98 -7.10
C GLU A 68 -4.31 9.14 -7.24
N PHE A 69 -4.40 10.01 -6.24
CA PHE A 69 -5.23 11.21 -6.34
C PHE A 69 -4.84 12.10 -7.53
N LYS A 70 -3.54 12.30 -7.76
CA LYS A 70 -3.05 13.09 -8.90
C LYS A 70 -3.41 12.45 -10.24
N LYS A 71 -3.29 11.13 -10.36
CA LYS A 71 -3.66 10.37 -11.58
C LYS A 71 -5.15 10.51 -11.88
N ASP A 72 -6.00 10.25 -10.89
CA ASP A 72 -7.45 10.35 -11.04
C ASP A 72 -7.89 11.77 -11.39
N LYS A 73 -7.33 12.76 -10.69
CA LYS A 73 -7.58 14.18 -10.97
C LYS A 73 -7.19 14.56 -12.39
N GLN A 74 -6.02 14.13 -12.85
CA GLN A 74 -5.56 14.41 -14.21
C GLN A 74 -6.44 13.72 -15.26
N LEU A 75 -6.89 12.49 -15.01
CA LEU A 75 -7.82 11.78 -15.88
C LEU A 75 -9.13 12.56 -16.06
N ILE A 76 -9.68 13.12 -14.96
CA ILE A 76 -10.89 13.93 -15.01
C ILE A 76 -10.65 15.24 -15.76
N ILE A 77 -9.53 15.94 -15.49
CA ILE A 77 -9.17 17.16 -16.24
C ILE A 77 -9.11 16.88 -17.74
N ASN A 78 -8.42 15.82 -18.16
CA ASN A 78 -8.29 15.45 -19.57
C ASN A 78 -9.67 15.20 -20.23
N ARG A 79 -10.61 14.58 -19.51
CA ARG A 79 -11.98 14.36 -20.01
C ARG A 79 -12.75 15.66 -20.17
N VAL A 80 -12.65 16.58 -19.21
CA VAL A 80 -13.31 17.90 -19.28
C VAL A 80 -12.69 18.76 -20.37
N GLU A 81 -11.36 18.73 -20.54
CA GLU A 81 -10.66 19.43 -21.63
C GLU A 81 -11.07 18.91 -23.01
N LEU A 82 -11.24 17.59 -23.17
CA LEU A 82 -11.74 17.01 -24.41
C LEU A 82 -13.18 17.47 -24.70
N ALA A 83 -14.07 17.41 -23.71
CA ALA A 83 -15.45 17.90 -23.86
C ALA A 83 -15.49 19.40 -24.20
N LYS A 84 -14.63 20.20 -23.56
CA LYS A 84 -14.47 21.63 -23.85
C LYS A 84 -14.08 21.85 -25.31
N LYS A 85 -13.07 21.14 -25.80
CA LYS A 85 -12.63 21.24 -27.19
C LYS A 85 -13.74 20.87 -28.18
N MET A 86 -14.53 19.84 -27.87
CA MET A 86 -15.69 19.47 -28.69
C MET A 86 -16.76 20.57 -28.70
N SER A 87 -17.02 21.24 -27.57
CA SER A 87 -17.95 22.38 -27.52
C SER A 87 -17.41 23.59 -28.29
N GLU A 88 -16.11 23.88 -28.21
CA GLU A 88 -15.46 24.93 -29.01
C GLU A 88 -15.62 24.66 -30.52
N ASP A 89 -15.38 23.41 -30.94
CA ASP A 89 -15.55 22.99 -32.34
C ASP A 89 -17.00 23.13 -32.82
N LEU A 90 -17.98 22.80 -31.97
CA LEU A 90 -19.41 22.93 -32.28
C LEU A 90 -19.84 24.40 -32.32
N GLN A 91 -19.37 25.21 -31.38
CA GLN A 91 -19.64 26.64 -31.32
C GLN A 91 -19.13 27.36 -32.58
N ALA A 92 -17.93 27.01 -33.05
CA ALA A 92 -17.36 27.57 -34.27
C ALA A 92 -18.14 27.22 -35.55
N LYS A 93 -18.90 26.10 -35.54
CA LYS A 93 -19.62 25.58 -36.71
C LYS A 93 -21.09 25.99 -36.75
N THR A 94 -21.70 26.30 -35.61
CA THR A 94 -23.13 26.64 -35.57
C THR A 94 -23.40 28.02 -36.17
N LYS A 95 -24.56 28.15 -36.83
CA LYS A 95 -25.07 29.41 -37.39
C LYS A 95 -26.22 29.98 -36.55
N LYS A 96 -26.72 29.22 -35.57
CA LYS A 96 -27.84 29.66 -34.72
C LYS A 96 -27.31 30.32 -33.47
N LYS A 97 -27.75 31.55 -33.21
CA LYS A 97 -27.33 32.30 -32.02
C LYS A 97 -27.60 31.55 -30.71
N SER A 98 -28.75 30.90 -30.58
CA SER A 98 -29.08 30.15 -29.36
C SER A 98 -28.15 28.96 -29.09
N GLU A 99 -27.72 28.26 -30.14
CA GLU A 99 -26.73 27.18 -30.02
C GLU A 99 -25.34 27.75 -29.71
N PHE A 100 -24.95 28.85 -30.37
CA PHE A 100 -23.69 29.54 -30.12
C PHE A 100 -23.56 29.99 -28.66
N ASP A 101 -24.59 30.64 -28.14
CA ASP A 101 -24.64 31.13 -26.76
C ASP A 101 -24.58 29.94 -25.78
N LYS A 102 -25.36 28.88 -26.02
CA LYS A 102 -25.34 27.65 -25.20
C LYS A 102 -23.94 27.02 -25.11
N TYR A 103 -23.25 26.84 -26.24
CA TYR A 103 -21.91 26.27 -26.19
C TYR A 103 -20.92 27.18 -25.45
N GLY A 104 -21.11 28.50 -25.51
CA GLY A 104 -20.33 29.46 -24.74
C GLY A 104 -20.51 29.29 -23.24
N ASP A 105 -21.76 29.13 -22.80
CA ASP A 105 -22.09 28.84 -21.40
C ASP A 105 -21.48 27.50 -20.95
N ASP A 106 -21.60 26.45 -21.77
CA ASP A 106 -21.00 25.13 -21.48
C ASP A 106 -19.46 25.23 -21.35
N ILE A 107 -18.79 25.98 -22.22
CA ILE A 107 -17.34 26.23 -22.17
C ILE A 107 -16.96 26.96 -20.88
N ALA A 108 -17.73 27.98 -20.46
CA ALA A 108 -17.48 28.72 -19.23
C ALA A 108 -17.60 27.82 -17.98
N VAL A 109 -18.59 26.94 -17.95
CA VAL A 109 -18.76 25.93 -16.88
C VAL A 109 -17.57 24.97 -16.86
N MET A 110 -17.13 24.47 -18.01
CA MET A 110 -15.99 23.55 -18.10
C MET A 110 -14.67 24.21 -17.69
N ASN A 111 -14.42 25.46 -18.06
CA ASN A 111 -13.26 26.22 -17.59
C ASN A 111 -13.25 26.34 -16.07
N THR A 112 -14.38 26.75 -15.48
CA THR A 112 -14.54 26.86 -14.02
C THR A 112 -14.27 25.52 -13.33
N ARG A 113 -14.75 24.41 -13.93
CA ARG A 113 -14.51 23.07 -13.40
C ARG A 113 -13.04 22.67 -13.49
N ILE A 114 -12.36 22.94 -14.61
CA ILE A 114 -10.92 22.68 -14.77
C ILE A 114 -10.12 23.44 -13.72
N ASP A 115 -10.40 24.73 -13.51
CA ASP A 115 -9.71 25.55 -12.53
C ASP A 115 -9.93 25.06 -11.10
N SER A 116 -11.17 24.66 -10.79
CA SER A 116 -11.50 24.04 -9.51
C SER A 116 -10.72 22.74 -9.29
N LEU A 117 -10.60 21.89 -10.31
CA LEU A 117 -9.84 20.64 -10.23
C LEU A 117 -8.34 20.88 -10.09
N LYS A 118 -7.77 21.87 -10.78
CA LYS A 118 -6.33 22.20 -10.64
C LYS A 118 -5.97 22.55 -9.21
N ASN A 119 -6.83 23.29 -8.53
CA ASN A 119 -6.65 23.73 -7.14
C ASN A 119 -7.09 22.69 -6.08
N LEU A 120 -7.69 21.57 -6.49
CA LEU A 120 -8.13 20.54 -5.55
C LEU A 120 -6.96 19.79 -4.94
N THR A 121 -6.94 19.70 -3.61
CA THR A 121 -5.98 18.93 -2.81
C THR A 121 -6.52 17.53 -2.47
N PRO A 122 -5.64 16.55 -2.17
CA PRO A 122 -6.09 15.23 -1.75
C PRO A 122 -6.96 15.30 -0.48
N ASP A 123 -8.10 14.62 -0.49
CA ASP A 123 -9.02 14.48 0.65
C ASP A 123 -8.93 13.08 1.30
N ASN A 124 -8.16 12.18 0.70
CA ASN A 124 -7.93 10.80 1.14
C ASN A 124 -6.78 10.67 2.16
N LEU A 125 -6.25 11.78 2.68
CA LEU A 125 -5.16 11.79 3.68
C LEU A 125 -5.65 11.92 5.12
N ASN A 126 -6.98 11.98 5.32
CA ASN A 126 -7.59 12.07 6.65
C ASN A 126 -7.09 10.94 7.56
N GLY A 127 -6.57 11.29 8.74
CA GLY A 127 -6.03 10.34 9.72
C GLY A 127 -4.50 10.22 9.73
N TYR A 128 -3.81 10.85 8.78
CA TYR A 128 -2.35 10.96 8.76
C TYR A 128 -1.80 12.24 9.42
N ASP A 129 -2.62 13.26 9.64
CA ASP A 129 -2.19 14.62 10.05
C ASP A 129 -1.35 14.67 11.34
N SER A 130 -1.54 13.71 12.25
CA SER A 130 -0.83 13.61 13.53
C SER A 130 0.18 12.46 13.58
N LYS A 131 0.37 11.73 12.48
CA LYS A 131 1.24 10.55 12.42
C LYS A 131 2.67 10.95 12.10
N ASN A 132 3.62 10.22 12.67
CA ASN A 132 5.02 10.40 12.28
C ASN A 132 5.22 9.73 10.91
N PRO A 133 5.79 10.42 9.91
CA PRO A 133 6.04 9.85 8.59
C PRO A 133 6.87 8.56 8.60
N ASN A 134 7.71 8.37 9.63
CA ASN A 134 8.56 7.20 9.78
C ASN A 134 7.88 6.03 10.52
N ASP A 135 6.64 6.20 10.99
CA ASP A 135 5.92 5.10 11.64
C ASP A 135 5.70 3.97 10.64
N VAL A 136 6.07 2.75 11.03
CA VAL A 136 5.86 1.55 10.24
C VAL A 136 4.39 1.13 10.35
N LEU A 137 3.72 1.02 9.21
CA LEU A 137 2.35 0.54 9.09
C LEU A 137 2.28 -0.97 8.83
N ALA A 138 3.25 -1.49 8.08
CA ALA A 138 3.34 -2.93 7.82
C ALA A 138 4.79 -3.38 7.58
N MET A 139 5.08 -4.63 7.96
CA MET A 139 6.30 -5.35 7.61
C MET A 139 6.03 -6.19 6.36
N ILE A 140 6.95 -6.18 5.41
CA ILE A 140 6.91 -7.06 4.24
C ILE A 140 7.79 -8.25 4.56
N VAL A 141 7.16 -9.42 4.67
CA VAL A 141 7.82 -10.69 5.01
C VAL A 141 7.66 -11.65 3.85
N ARG A 142 8.76 -11.95 3.18
CA ARG A 142 8.81 -12.98 2.15
C ARG A 142 8.84 -14.34 2.81
N CYS A 143 7.85 -15.16 2.49
CA CYS A 143 7.74 -16.53 2.96
C CYS A 143 7.71 -17.48 1.77
N LYS A 144 8.63 -18.44 1.79
CA LYS A 144 8.59 -19.63 0.95
C LYS A 144 8.05 -20.77 1.78
N TYR A 145 6.98 -21.43 1.34
CA TYR A 145 6.38 -22.57 2.04
C TYR A 145 6.07 -23.70 1.07
N SER A 146 5.97 -24.92 1.60
CA SER A 146 5.46 -26.08 0.88
C SER A 146 4.10 -26.52 1.42
N ILE A 147 3.26 -27.01 0.51
CA ILE A 147 2.04 -27.75 0.81
C ILE A 147 2.03 -29.06 0.01
N ALA A 148 1.55 -30.14 0.60
CA ALA A 148 1.45 -31.45 -0.04
C ALA A 148 0.00 -31.98 -0.02
N PRO A 149 -0.93 -31.39 -0.80
CA PRO A 149 -2.27 -31.93 -0.93
C PRO A 149 -2.22 -33.30 -1.61
N GLY A 150 -2.48 -34.38 -0.86
CA GLY A 150 -2.46 -35.74 -1.39
C GLY A 150 -1.06 -36.34 -1.60
N GLY A 151 -0.03 -35.80 -0.94
CA GLY A 151 1.31 -36.41 -0.86
C GLY A 151 2.38 -35.82 -1.79
N THR A 152 2.00 -35.11 -2.84
CA THR A 152 2.96 -34.40 -3.71
C THR A 152 3.16 -32.97 -3.21
N SER A 153 4.40 -32.65 -2.82
CA SER A 153 4.75 -31.31 -2.32
C SER A 153 4.87 -30.30 -3.45
N VAL A 154 4.27 -29.13 -3.26
CA VAL A 154 4.40 -27.94 -4.10
C VAL A 154 4.91 -26.80 -3.25
N GLU A 155 5.91 -26.06 -3.75
CA GLU A 155 6.46 -24.88 -3.10
C GLU A 155 5.86 -23.61 -3.67
N GLU A 156 5.53 -22.65 -2.81
CA GLU A 156 5.09 -21.32 -3.19
C GLU A 156 5.90 -20.25 -2.48
N THR A 157 6.03 -19.08 -3.10
CA THR A 157 6.69 -17.91 -2.51
C THR A 157 5.79 -16.68 -2.61
N PHE A 158 5.54 -16.06 -1.46
CA PHE A 158 4.67 -14.89 -1.32
C PHE A 158 5.32 -13.84 -0.41
N ASP A 159 5.05 -12.58 -0.71
CA ASP A 159 5.30 -11.46 0.21
C ASP A 159 4.03 -11.22 1.02
N PHE A 160 4.14 -11.34 2.34
CA PHE A 160 3.08 -11.09 3.32
C PHE A 160 3.23 -9.70 3.92
N TYR A 161 2.12 -9.00 4.07
CA TYR A 161 2.07 -7.68 4.70
C TYR A 161 1.53 -7.84 6.11
N LEU A 162 2.42 -7.83 7.09
CA LEU A 162 2.10 -8.07 8.49
C LEU A 162 2.06 -6.76 9.27
N SER A 163 1.32 -6.72 10.38
CA SER A 163 1.41 -5.61 11.33
C SER A 163 2.84 -5.50 11.89
N PRO A 164 3.26 -4.32 12.38
CA PRO A 164 4.61 -4.11 12.91
C PRO A 164 4.99 -5.05 14.05
N ASP A 165 4.01 -5.44 14.87
CA ASP A 165 4.15 -6.42 15.96
C ASP A 165 4.05 -7.88 15.50
N GLY A 166 3.78 -8.12 14.22
CA GLY A 166 3.61 -9.43 13.62
C GLY A 166 2.31 -10.15 13.98
N SER A 167 1.39 -9.52 14.71
CA SER A 167 0.18 -10.17 15.23
C SER A 167 -0.95 -10.32 14.20
N LYS A 168 -0.92 -9.56 13.10
CA LYS A 168 -1.96 -9.54 12.06
C LYS A 168 -1.33 -9.64 10.68
N CYS A 169 -2.05 -10.32 9.78
CA CYS A 169 -1.77 -10.32 8.35
C CYS A 169 -2.82 -9.47 7.64
N TYR A 170 -2.38 -8.44 6.92
CA TYR A 170 -3.23 -7.57 6.12
C TYR A 170 -3.49 -8.13 4.71
N GLY A 171 -2.58 -8.98 4.22
CA GLY A 171 -2.72 -9.62 2.92
C GLY A 171 -1.41 -10.26 2.45
N LYS A 172 -1.43 -10.81 1.24
CA LYS A 172 -0.25 -11.35 0.56
C LYS A 172 -0.29 -11.11 -0.94
N THR A 173 0.88 -11.03 -1.55
CA THR A 173 1.05 -10.99 -3.02
C THR A 173 2.08 -12.03 -3.44
N ARG A 174 1.90 -12.65 -4.62
CA ARG A 174 2.91 -13.57 -5.14
C ARG A 174 4.23 -12.80 -5.31
N ALA A 175 5.32 -13.37 -4.80
CA ALA A 175 6.63 -12.73 -4.92
C ALA A 175 6.97 -12.59 -6.42
N LYS A 176 7.49 -11.42 -6.80
CA LYS A 176 7.98 -11.16 -8.16
C LYS A 176 9.37 -11.72 -8.35
#